data_AF-A0A0N9ICA2-F1
#
_entry.id   AF-A0A0N9ICA2-F1
#
_cell.length_a   1.000
_cell.length_b   1.000
_cell.length_c   1.000
_cell.angle_alpha   90.00
_cell.angle_beta   90.00
_cell.angle_gamma   90.00
#
_symmetry.space_group_name_H-M   'P 1'
#
loop_
_entity.id
_entity.type
_entity.pdbx_description
1 polymer ?
#
loop_
_entity_poly.entity_id
_entity_poly.type
_entity_poly.pdbx_seq_one_letter_code
_entity_poly.pdbx_strand_id
1 'polypeptide(L)'
;MQHRIAPLNRAPRRIRPPFDVDSYEPDPYRFGETNDQWRARRHADRVAALLEPLDGVDLGAYDRRIIDWLADWDIETVGTIASLIYRARAVDAPESVR
;
A
#
# COMPACT_ATOMS: atom_id res chain seq x y z
N MET A 1 4.11 -11.72 -15.14
CA MET A 1 4.82 -10.57 -15.75
C MET A 1 5.13 -9.60 -14.63
N GLN A 2 6.37 -9.55 -14.12
CA GLN A 2 6.74 -8.64 -13.03
C GLN A 2 6.63 -7.19 -13.55
N HIS A 3 5.65 -6.43 -13.05
CA HIS A 3 5.57 -4.99 -13.34
C HIS A 3 6.66 -4.27 -12.55
N ARG A 4 7.64 -3.71 -13.25
CA ARG A 4 8.68 -2.88 -12.63
C ARG A 4 8.02 -1.67 -11.95
N ILE A 5 8.13 -1.58 -10.64
CA ILE A 5 7.56 -0.50 -9.83
C ILE A 5 8.44 0.74 -10.01
N ALA A 6 7.99 1.71 -10.78
CA ALA A 6 8.74 2.91 -11.13
C ALA A 6 8.65 4.02 -10.05
N PRO A 7 9.55 5.02 -10.07
CA PRO A 7 9.37 6.28 -9.36
C PRO A 7 8.00 6.92 -9.63
N LEU A 8 7.35 7.41 -8.58
CA LEU A 8 6.09 8.16 -8.71
C LEU A 8 6.41 9.62 -9.06
N ASN A 9 5.90 10.09 -10.19
CA ASN A 9 6.00 11.51 -10.60
C ASN A 9 4.71 12.29 -10.35
N ARG A 10 3.68 11.62 -9.85
CA ARG A 10 2.37 12.16 -9.47
C ARG A 10 1.88 11.44 -8.22
N ALA A 11 0.93 12.05 -7.53
CA ALA A 11 0.24 11.43 -6.41
C ALA A 11 -0.33 10.04 -6.81
N PRO A 12 -0.08 8.99 -6.02
CA PRO A 12 -0.62 7.67 -6.31
C PRO A 12 -2.13 7.67 -6.14
N ARG A 13 -2.82 6.87 -6.96
CA ARG A 13 -4.27 6.67 -6.87
C ARG A 13 -4.63 5.31 -6.30
N ARG A 14 -3.62 4.50 -5.96
CA ARG A 14 -3.74 3.16 -5.40
C ARG A 14 -2.73 2.99 -4.28
N ILE A 15 -3.05 2.08 -3.37
CA ILE A 15 -2.16 1.68 -2.27
C ILE A 15 -1.35 0.42 -2.60
N ARG A 16 -1.55 -0.17 -3.78
CA ARG A 16 -0.81 -1.33 -4.30
C ARG A 16 -0.40 -1.12 -5.77
N PRO A 17 0.62 -1.83 -6.27
CA PRO A 17 1.03 -1.74 -7.66
C PRO A 17 -0.07 -2.13 -8.67
N PRO A 18 -0.02 -1.58 -9.89
CA PRO A 18 0.67 -0.35 -10.25
C PRO A 18 0.06 0.87 -9.55
N PHE A 19 0.88 1.73 -8.93
CA PHE A 19 0.44 2.83 -8.06
C PHE A 19 -0.08 4.07 -8.83
N ASP A 20 0.39 4.23 -10.06
CA ASP A 20 0.21 5.40 -10.92
C ASP A 20 -0.91 5.23 -11.96
N VAL A 21 -1.55 4.06 -12.01
CA VAL A 21 -2.70 3.86 -12.89
C VAL A 21 -3.97 4.40 -12.27
N ASP A 22 -4.79 4.99 -13.12
CA ASP A 22 -6.18 5.28 -12.81
C ASP A 22 -6.97 3.97 -12.74
N SER A 23 -6.97 3.32 -11.59
CA SER A 23 -8.05 2.41 -11.26
C SER A 23 -9.23 3.27 -10.82
N TYR A 24 -10.03 3.76 -11.77
CA TYR A 24 -11.41 4.10 -11.47
C TYR A 24 -12.17 2.79 -11.26
N GLU A 25 -11.89 2.12 -10.15
CA GLU A 25 -12.84 1.19 -9.56
C GLU A 25 -13.69 2.08 -8.65
N PRO A 26 -14.97 2.34 -9.01
CA PRO A 26 -15.90 2.92 -8.05
C PRO A 26 -15.78 2.09 -6.78
N ASP A 27 -15.56 2.72 -5.63
CA ASP A 27 -15.63 2.02 -4.33
C ASP A 27 -16.97 1.27 -4.31
N PRO A 28 -16.96 -0.06 -4.52
CA PRO A 28 -18.12 -0.68 -5.16
C PRO A 28 -19.32 -0.78 -4.21
N TYR A 29 -19.16 -0.42 -2.94
CA TYR A 29 -20.22 -0.53 -1.94
C TYR A 29 -20.16 0.59 -0.90
N ARG A 30 -20.94 1.65 -1.13
CA ARG A 30 -21.57 2.44 -0.04
C ARG A 30 -23.00 1.96 0.27
N PHE A 31 -23.48 0.89 -0.38
CA PHE A 31 -24.84 0.40 -0.21
C PHE A 31 -24.90 -0.61 0.94
N GLY A 32 -25.46 -0.20 2.09
CA GLY A 32 -25.66 -1.07 3.25
C GLY A 32 -24.53 -1.09 4.29
N GLU A 33 -23.41 -0.41 4.04
CA GLU A 33 -22.31 -0.25 4.99
C GLU A 33 -22.46 1.07 5.78
N THR A 34 -22.20 1.05 7.10
CA THR A 34 -22.10 2.28 7.90
C THR A 34 -20.77 2.99 7.64
N ASN A 35 -20.69 4.29 7.94
CA ASN A 35 -19.41 5.02 7.83
C ASN A 35 -18.29 4.38 8.66
N ASP A 36 -18.61 3.76 9.80
CA ASP A 36 -17.62 3.12 10.67
C ASP A 36 -17.09 1.81 10.08
N GLN A 37 -17.98 1.00 9.51
CA GLN A 37 -17.60 -0.21 8.80
C GLN A 37 -16.70 0.13 7.59
N TRP A 38 -17.09 1.15 6.84
CA TRP A 38 -16.33 1.64 5.69
C TRP A 38 -14.93 2.13 6.08
N ARG A 39 -14.83 2.89 7.19
CA ARG A 39 -13.55 3.34 7.75
C ARG A 39 -12.70 2.16 8.21
N ALA A 40 -13.27 1.23 8.97
CA ALA A 40 -12.57 0.06 9.48
C ALA A 40 -12.04 -0.84 8.33
N ARG A 41 -12.84 -1.06 7.29
CA ARG A 41 -12.42 -1.82 6.11
C ARG A 41 -11.30 -1.13 5.34
N ARG A 42 -11.40 0.18 5.11
CA ARG A 42 -10.33 0.96 4.45
C ARG A 42 -9.04 0.96 5.26
N HIS A 43 -9.14 1.10 6.57
CA HIS A 43 -8.01 1.03 7.49
C HIS A 43 -7.31 -0.32 7.38
N ALA A 44 -8.06 -1.41 7.50
CA ALA A 44 -7.52 -2.76 7.41
C ALA A 44 -6.85 -3.04 6.05
N ASP A 45 -7.43 -2.56 4.95
CA ASP A 45 -6.85 -2.70 3.61
C ASP A 45 -5.53 -1.94 3.47
N ARG A 46 -5.44 -0.73 4.05
CA ARG A 46 -4.22 0.09 4.06
C ARG A 46 -3.13 -0.50 4.94
N VAL A 47 -3.47 -1.02 6.11
CA VAL A 47 -2.54 -1.79 6.95
C VAL A 47 -1.98 -2.97 6.16
N ALA A 48 -2.85 -3.74 5.50
CA ALA A 48 -2.42 -4.89 4.70
C ALA A 48 -1.49 -4.46 3.54
N ALA A 49 -1.80 -3.36 2.85
CA ALA A 49 -0.98 -2.85 1.73
C ALA A 49 0.42 -2.38 2.17
N LEU A 50 0.54 -1.81 3.38
CA LEU A 50 1.83 -1.42 3.95
C LEU A 50 2.64 -2.63 4.44
N LEU A 51 1.98 -3.68 4.94
CA LEU A 51 2.62 -4.90 5.41
C LEU A 51 3.09 -5.82 4.29
N GLU A 52 2.37 -5.89 3.18
CA GLU A 52 2.67 -6.78 2.04
C GLU A 52 4.14 -6.68 1.55
N PRO A 53 4.72 -5.49 1.26
CA PRO A 53 6.13 -5.40 0.86
C PRO A 53 7.14 -5.61 2.01
N LEU A 54 6.67 -5.69 3.25
CA LEU A 54 7.47 -5.98 4.44
C LEU A 54 7.49 -7.48 4.79
N ASP A 55 6.91 -8.36 3.95
CA ASP A 55 6.89 -9.81 4.21
C ASP A 55 8.30 -10.40 4.43
N GLY A 56 8.52 -11.04 5.59
CA GLY A 56 9.83 -11.54 6.00
C GLY A 56 10.77 -10.51 6.65
N VAL A 57 10.33 -9.27 6.86
CA VAL A 57 11.00 -8.32 7.78
C VAL A 57 10.50 -8.59 9.20
N ASP A 58 11.40 -8.74 10.16
CA ASP A 58 11.02 -8.80 11.57
C ASP A 58 10.58 -7.39 12.04
N LEU A 59 9.31 -7.27 12.38
CA LEU A 59 8.73 -6.02 12.87
C LEU A 59 8.62 -6.07 14.39
N GLY A 60 8.90 -4.96 15.05
CA GLY A 60 8.64 -4.74 16.47
C GLY A 60 7.21 -4.27 16.74
N ALA A 61 6.87 -4.11 18.02
CA ALA A 61 5.55 -3.59 18.43
C ALA A 61 5.35 -2.13 17.97
N TYR A 62 6.41 -1.32 17.99
CA TYR A 62 6.33 0.07 17.58
C TYR A 62 6.17 0.22 16.07
N ASP A 63 6.83 -0.62 15.26
CA ASP A 63 6.67 -0.62 13.81
C ASP A 63 5.22 -0.92 13.40
N ARG A 64 4.61 -1.93 14.04
CA ARG A 64 3.19 -2.25 13.83
C ARG A 64 2.28 -1.09 14.23
N ARG A 65 2.57 -0.41 15.33
CA ARG A 65 1.85 0.80 15.74
C ARG A 65 1.99 1.93 14.73
N ILE A 66 3.17 2.13 14.15
CA ILE A 66 3.40 3.15 13.12
C ILE A 66 2.69 2.79 11.82
N ILE A 67 2.67 1.51 11.42
CA ILE A 67 1.91 1.05 10.25
C ILE A 67 0.41 1.27 10.44
N ASP A 68 -0.11 0.92 11.63
CA ASP A 68 -1.50 1.18 12.00
C ASP A 68 -1.81 2.68 11.94
N TRP A 69 -0.99 3.53 12.57
CA TRP A 69 -1.13 4.98 12.51
C TRP A 69 -1.04 5.55 11.08
N LEU A 70 -0.15 5.02 10.24
CA LEU A 70 -0.02 5.45 8.83
C LEU A 70 -1.27 5.11 8.02
N ALA A 71 -1.98 4.01 8.32
CA ALA A 71 -3.16 3.58 7.57
C ALA A 71 -4.36 4.56 7.68
N ASP A 72 -4.38 5.41 8.69
CA ASP A 72 -5.37 6.49 8.85
C ASP A 72 -5.12 7.70 7.93
N TRP A 73 -3.94 7.81 7.30
CA TRP A 73 -3.59 8.92 6.43
C TRP A 73 -4.27 8.84 5.05
N ASP A 74 -4.12 9.89 4.24
CA ASP A 74 -4.63 9.96 2.88
C ASP A 74 -3.98 8.91 1.93
N ILE A 75 -4.60 8.71 0.76
CA ILE A 75 -4.12 7.70 -0.20
C ILE A 75 -2.76 8.09 -0.79
N GLU A 76 -2.50 9.38 -0.93
CA GLU A 76 -1.24 9.90 -1.45
C GLU A 76 -0.09 9.54 -0.53
N THR A 77 -0.27 9.72 0.78
CA THR A 77 0.68 9.33 1.83
C THR A 77 0.88 7.81 1.86
N VAL A 78 -0.20 7.04 2.06
CA VAL A 78 -0.11 5.57 2.21
C VAL A 78 0.45 4.92 0.95
N GLY A 79 -0.04 5.32 -0.23
CA GLY A 79 0.42 4.78 -1.51
C GLY A 79 1.88 5.14 -1.81
N THR A 80 2.35 6.32 -1.42
CA THR A 80 3.74 6.71 -1.61
C THR A 80 4.68 5.90 -0.73
N ILE A 81 4.33 5.71 0.55
CA ILE A 81 5.12 4.89 1.47
C ILE A 81 5.15 3.43 1.01
N ALA A 82 4.00 2.84 0.67
CA ALA A 82 3.96 1.48 0.12
C ALA A 82 4.86 1.37 -1.13
N SER A 83 4.76 2.32 -2.06
CA SER A 83 5.60 2.37 -3.27
C SER A 83 7.09 2.39 -2.95
N LEU A 84 7.52 3.17 -1.95
CA LEU A 84 8.92 3.23 -1.54
C LEU A 84 9.43 1.88 -1.03
N ILE A 85 8.67 1.20 -0.17
CA ILE A 85 9.06 -0.09 0.39
C ILE A 85 9.16 -1.15 -0.73
N TYR A 86 8.15 -1.21 -1.60
CA TYR A 86 8.15 -2.09 -2.77
C TYR A 86 9.38 -1.86 -3.67
N ARG A 87 9.76 -0.60 -3.92
CA ARG A 87 10.95 -0.29 -4.73
C ARG A 87 12.25 -0.64 -4.03
N ALA A 88 12.36 -0.39 -2.73
CA ALA A 88 13.54 -0.78 -1.94
C ALA A 88 13.77 -2.30 -2.04
N ARG A 89 12.72 -3.10 -1.87
CA ARG A 89 12.76 -4.56 -2.05
C ARG A 89 13.19 -5.00 -3.44
N ALA A 90 12.74 -4.29 -4.48
CA ALA A 90 13.08 -4.61 -5.85
C ALA A 90 14.56 -4.33 -6.18
N VAL A 91 15.24 -3.46 -5.41
CA VAL A 91 16.68 -3.21 -5.52
C VAL A 91 17.47 -4.30 -4.76
N ASP A 92 16.96 -4.77 -3.63
CA ASP A 92 17.60 -5.79 -2.80
C ASP A 92 17.48 -7.21 -3.37
N ALA A 93 16.54 -7.46 -4.28
CA ALA A 93 16.45 -8.73 -5.00
C ALA A 93 17.66 -8.84 -5.95
N PRO A 94 18.60 -9.80 -5.73
CA PRO A 94 19.77 -9.93 -6.58
C PRO A 94 19.37 -10.18 -8.04
N GLU A 95 20.10 -9.57 -8.96
CA GLU A 95 19.98 -9.73 -10.42
C GLU A 95 20.43 -11.14 -10.88
N SER A 96 19.87 -12.20 -10.30
CA SER A 96 20.32 -13.57 -10.55
C SER A 96 19.16 -14.55 -10.57
N VAL A 97 18.21 -14.35 -11.50
CA VAL A 97 17.69 -15.38 -12.42
C VAL A 97 17.15 -14.63 -13.65
N ARG A 98 18.01 -14.37 -14.64
CA ARG A 98 17.62 -14.12 -16.03
C ARG A 98 18.49 -14.96 -16.93
#